data_AF-A0A968YB54-F1
#
_entry.id   AF-A0A968YB54-F1
#
_cell.length_a   1.000
_cell.length_b   1.000
_cell.length_c   1.000
_cell.angle_alpha   90.00
_cell.angle_beta   90.00
_cell.angle_gamma   90.00
#
_symmetry.space_group_name_H-M   'P 1'
#
loop_
_entity.id
_entity.type
_entity.pdbx_description
1 polymer ?
#
loop_
_entity_poly.entity_id
_entity_poly.type
_entity_poly.pdbx_seq_one_letter_code
_entity_poly.pdbx_strand_id
1 'polypeptide(L)' 'MAQQEVARLFRGAQSVPGLREKLAQAQNLDHFVQMAQECGYQFTVEEWQKATGFAVEELKCNVSEIPGI' A
#
# COMPACT_ATOMS: atom_id res chain seq x y z
N MET A 1 15.00 6.92 4.69
CA MET A 1 14.36 6.63 5.98
C MET A 1 12.94 6.09 5.78
N ALA A 2 12.00 6.78 5.12
CA ALA A 2 10.65 6.23 4.92
C ALA A 2 10.53 5.02 3.99
N GLN A 3 11.39 4.85 2.98
CA GLN A 3 11.37 3.64 2.14
C GLN A 3 11.58 2.36 2.95
N GLN A 4 12.38 2.40 4.03
CA GLN A 4 12.54 1.26 4.93
C GLN A 4 11.27 0.97 5.72
N GLU A 5 10.55 2.00 6.17
CA GLU A 5 9.30 1.87 6.92
C GLU A 5 8.17 1.34 6.00
N VAL A 6 8.12 1.81 4.76
CA VAL A 6 7.21 1.28 3.73
C VAL A 6 7.53 -0.20 3.44
N ALA A 7 8.80 -0.54 3.23
CA ALA A 7 9.21 -1.94 3.02
C ALA A 7 8.90 -2.84 4.23
N ARG A 8 9.06 -2.31 5.44
CA ARG A 8 8.72 -2.99 6.69
C ARG A 8 7.22 -3.23 6.80
N LEU A 9 6.40 -2.24 6.45
CA LEU A 9 4.94 -2.38 6.37
C LEU A 9 4.55 -3.44 5.33
N PHE A 10 5.10 -3.40 4.12
CA PHE A 10 4.82 -4.40 3.09
C PHE A 10 5.21 -5.82 3.52
N ARG A 11 6.36 -5.97 4.19
CA ARG A 11 6.79 -7.27 4.73
C ARG A 11 5.86 -7.72 5.86
N GLY A 12 5.46 -6.80 6.73
CA GLY A 12 4.49 -7.04 7.79
C GLY A 12 3.13 -7.45 7.22
N ALA A 13 2.65 -6.76 6.19
CA ALA A 13 1.37 -7.03 5.53
C ALA A 13 1.34 -8.38 4.79
N GLN A 14 2.50 -8.87 4.34
CA GLN A 14 2.67 -10.20 3.76
C GLN A 14 2.80 -11.31 4.82
N SER A 15 3.43 -11.02 5.95
CA SER A 15 3.68 -12.01 7.01
C SER A 15 2.54 -12.12 8.01
N VAL A 16 1.76 -11.04 8.19
CA VAL A 16 0.64 -10.95 9.12
C VAL A 16 -0.67 -11.00 8.32
N PRO A 17 -1.35 -12.17 8.29
CA PRO A 17 -2.69 -12.24 7.72
C PRO A 17 -3.62 -11.29 8.48
N GLY A 18 -4.40 -10.49 7.76
CA GLY A 18 -5.25 -9.45 8.34
C GLY A 18 -4.64 -8.04 8.41
N LEU A 19 -3.31 -7.86 8.43
CA LEU A 19 -2.73 -6.50 8.41
C LEU A 19 -2.99 -5.82 7.07
N ARG A 20 -2.85 -6.56 5.97
CA ARG A 20 -3.17 -6.08 4.62
C ARG A 20 -4.65 -5.74 4.48
N GLU A 21 -5.55 -6.57 5.01
CA GLU A 21 -7.00 -6.34 4.94
C GLU A 21 -7.42 -5.14 5.80
N LYS A 22 -6.80 -4.96 6.97
CA LYS A 22 -7.03 -3.83 7.84
C LYS A 22 -6.57 -2.52 7.21
N LEU A 23 -5.42 -2.53 6.54
CA LEU A 23 -4.93 -1.39 5.77
C LEU A 23 -5.75 -1.17 4.49
N ALA A 24 -6.28 -2.22 3.86
CA ALA A 24 -7.15 -2.12 2.70
C ALA A 24 -8.55 -1.58 3.01
N GLN A 25 -8.96 -1.57 4.28
CA GLN A 25 -10.17 -0.85 4.74
C GLN A 25 -9.98 0.67 4.77
N ALA A 26 -8.77 1.18 4.51
CA ALA A 26 -8.54 2.60 4.35
C ALA A 26 -9.36 3.14 3.17
N GLN A 27 -10.22 4.12 3.43
CA GLN A 27 -11.00 4.77 2.38
C GLN A 27 -10.12 5.69 1.51
N ASN A 28 -9.01 6.19 2.07
CA ASN A 28 -8.10 7.12 1.42
C ASN A 28 -6.66 6.88 1.90
N LEU A 29 -5.69 7.35 1.11
CA LEU A 29 -4.26 7.24 1.43
C LEU A 29 -3.89 7.90 2.76
N ASP A 30 -4.54 8.99 3.13
CA ASP A 30 -4.33 9.66 4.42
C ASP A 30 -4.70 8.74 5.59
N HIS A 31 -5.87 8.11 5.50
CA HIS A 31 -6.35 7.12 6.46
C HIS A 31 -5.46 5.87 6.53
N PHE A 32 -4.91 5.45 5.39
CA PHE A 32 -3.95 4.34 5.30
C PHE A 32 -2.68 4.65 6.08
N VAL A 33 -2.12 5.85 5.85
CA VAL A 33 -0.89 6.29 6.51
C VAL A 33 -1.11 6.45 8.00
N GLN A 34 -2.24 7.01 8.43
CA GLN A 34 -2.58 7.08 9.84
C GLN A 34 -2.61 5.69 10.48
N MET A 35 -3.28 4.71 9.87
CA MET A 35 -3.33 3.34 10.40
C MET A 35 -1.95 2.67 10.45
N ALA A 36 -1.09 2.96 9.48
CA ALA A 36 0.29 2.50 9.50
C ALA A 36 1.11 3.17 10.62
N GLN A 37 0.92 4.47 10.84
CA GLN A 37 1.54 5.20 11.95
C GLN A 37 1.09 4.66 13.32
N GLU A 38 -0.18 4.32 13.47
CA GLU A 38 -0.71 3.66 14.67
C GLU A 38 -0.10 2.27 14.89
N CYS A 39 0.28 1.57 13.81
CA CYS A 39 1.00 0.30 13.88
C CYS A 39 2.51 0.46 14.14
N GLY A 40 3.00 1.70 14.32
CA GLY A 40 4.39 2.00 14.61
C GLY A 40 5.28 2.18 13.37
N TYR A 41 4.68 2.44 12.20
CA TYR A 41 5.41 2.76 10.97
C TYR A 41 5.42 4.27 10.71
N GLN A 42 6.61 4.87 10.65
CA GLN A 42 6.78 6.31 10.51
C GLN A 42 7.01 6.72 9.04
N PHE A 43 5.94 6.98 8.30
CA PHE A 43 6.01 7.53 6.95
C PHE A 43 4.80 8.44 6.65
N THR A 44 4.90 9.25 5.60
CA THR A 44 3.85 10.17 5.13
C THR A 44 3.16 9.67 3.86
N VAL A 45 2.03 10.28 3.49
CA VAL A 45 1.31 9.99 2.23
C VAL A 45 2.20 10.25 1.02
N GLU A 46 2.96 11.34 1.03
CA GLU A 46 3.88 11.66 -0.07
C GLU A 46 5.00 10.62 -0.21
N GLU A 47 5.56 10.15 0.90
CA GLU A 47 6.60 9.12 0.88
C GLU A 47 6.05 7.76 0.49
N TRP A 48 4.84 7.43 0.93
CA TRP A 48 4.11 6.26 0.47
C TRP A 48 3.87 6.33 -1.03
N GLN A 49 3.32 7.43 -1.54
CA GLN A 49 3.12 7.64 -2.98
C GLN A 49 4.44 7.65 -3.75
N LYS A 50 5.56 8.12 -3.20
CA LYS A 50 6.87 7.99 -3.87
C LYS A 50 7.38 6.55 -3.87
N ALA A 51 7.10 5.78 -2.83
CA ALA A 51 7.53 4.39 -2.70
C ALA A 51 6.64 3.40 -3.45
N THR A 52 5.32 3.67 -3.54
CA THR A 52 4.31 2.82 -4.18
C THR A 52 3.75 3.40 -5.47
N GLY A 53 3.86 4.71 -5.69
CA GLY A 53 3.32 5.41 -6.87
C GLY A 53 4.13 5.18 -8.14
N PHE A 54 5.24 4.44 -8.08
CA PHE A 54 5.77 3.79 -9.28
C PHE A 54 4.81 2.69 -9.80
N ALA A 55 3.83 2.22 -9.00
CA ALA A 55 2.89 1.17 -9.39
C ALA A 55 1.51 1.68 -9.83
N VAL A 56 1.14 2.94 -9.62
CA VAL A 56 -0.21 3.42 -9.99
C VAL A 56 -0.31 3.78 -11.47
N GLU A 57 0.81 4.13 -12.12
CA GLU A 57 0.83 4.33 -13.58
C GLU A 57 0.93 3.01 -14.38
N GLU A 58 1.27 1.89 -13.73
CA GLU A 58 1.29 0.55 -14.36
C GLU A 58 0.09 -0.33 -13.98
N LEU A 59 -0.58 -0.11 -12.83
CA LEU A 59 -1.78 -0.88 -12.43
C LEU A 59 -3.07 -0.38 -13.12
N LYS A 60 -2.95 0.30 -14.26
CA LYS A 60 -4.06 0.51 -15.20
C LYS A 60 -3.88 -0.26 -16.51
N CYS A 61 -2.89 -1.14 -16.60
CA CYS A 61 -2.62 -1.97 -17.77
C CYS A 61 -2.64 -3.48 -17.46
N ASN A 62 -3.61 -3.98 -16.67
CA ASN A 62 -4.05 -5.39 -16.80
C ASN A 62 -5.43 -5.67 -16.15
N VAL A 63 -6.45 -4.89 -16.51
CA VAL A 63 -7.71 -5.56 -16.88
C VAL A 63 -7.64 -5.61 -18.40
N SER A 64 -6.76 -6.48 -18.89
CA SER A 64 -6.92 -7.01 -20.24
C SER A 64 -8.32 -7.61 -20.28
N GLU A 65 -9.11 -7.09 -21.21
CA GLU A 65 -10.16 -7.80 -21.92
C GLU A 65 -9.98 -9.32 -21.73
N ILE A 66 -10.96 -10.01 -21.16
CA ILE A 66 -11.06 -11.46 -21.34
C ILE A 66 -11.60 -11.60 -22.78
N PRO A 67 -10.79 -11.96 -23.79
CA PRO A 67 -11.34 -12.25 -25.10
C PRO A 67 -11.81 -13.71 -25.08
N GLY A 68 -13.11 -13.91 -25.27
CA GLY A 68 -13.70 -15.18 -25.68
C GLY A 68 -13.98 -16.19 -24.56
N ILE A 69 -15.24 -16.27 -24.17
CA ILE A 69 -16.09 -17.44 -24.47
C ILE A 69 -17.55 -17.00 -24.53
#